data_AF-A0A1I5JKJ9-F1
#
_entry.id   AF-A0A1I5JKJ9-F1
#
_cell.length_a   1.000
_cell.length_b   1.000
_cell.length_c   1.000
_cell.angle_alpha   90.00
_cell.angle_beta   90.00
_cell.angle_gamma   90.00
#
_symmetry.space_group_name_H-M   'P 1'
#
loop_
_entity.id
_entity.type
_entity.pdbx_description
1 polymer ?
#
loop_
_entity_poly.entity_id
_entity_poly.type
_entity_poly.pdbx_seq_one_letter_code
_entity_poly.pdbx_strand_id
1 'polypeptide(L)'
;MTNTTIICDLKDLRAYLLSLFKKEWVISDEIAASIYDDVLVDYFDKFLPAIRFVVEFPYVDRVYRDSYYSYYSTKLGDYNKNCIKVSIFENAIQEGDFRENDKIEKLQQHYRGFMVLRPTIPYVIGRSVIDPNALKGEKFLHVTSSYPATVNGVRLTAHGFPHSSQDTETISCAETSVWAIMEYFSSRYPEYKPALPSMIIQTLKARSNVRQIPSEGLQTEQIGFALREFGFATKIYSRSEFGDIAFKRLFSGYVESGMPMIVAITNRLNIAHALVVIGRTPTTEDQIDQLPVTTESDPYLNEIIQQKGISLFDNDDINRQFVFIDDNIPPYQLQRYDSPAEHYNNADWSSCRINQFIVPMHQKMYLEAGFAKECVKKLLLNGDYPIQYGSEIFIRVFITSSRSYKDYLARDTSLQPDVKEFILNIAMPKFIWIGEISDKSDMKLKLAHGLFIIDATEPNFENYNSMIFGGYKDSFFYPDGQGGKLVINTLSLVRFNIYLNNLNGF
;
A
#
# COMPACT_ATOMS: atom_id res chain seq x y z
N MET A 1 -26.99 -8.38 28.80
CA MET A 1 -25.60 -7.94 29.09
C MET A 1 -25.56 -6.45 28.83
N THR A 2 -25.09 -5.65 29.78
CA THR A 2 -24.80 -4.23 29.60
C THR A 2 -23.41 -4.08 28.99
N ASN A 3 -23.26 -3.17 28.03
CA ASN A 3 -21.94 -2.85 27.48
C ASN A 3 -21.14 -2.02 28.49
N THR A 4 -19.90 -2.42 28.74
CA THR A 4 -18.89 -1.61 29.40
C THR A 4 -18.32 -0.64 28.37
N THR A 5 -18.41 0.66 28.66
CA THR A 5 -17.79 1.73 27.86
C THR A 5 -16.96 2.59 28.79
N ILE A 6 -15.66 2.71 28.53
CA ILE A 6 -14.71 3.48 29.34
C ILE A 6 -14.04 4.51 28.44
N ILE A 7 -14.03 5.77 28.86
CA ILE A 7 -13.26 6.84 28.21
C ILE A 7 -12.03 7.11 29.08
N CYS A 8 -10.84 7.02 28.49
CA CYS A 8 -9.59 7.23 29.22
C CYS A 8 -8.49 7.85 28.35
N ASP A 9 -7.44 8.35 29.01
CA ASP A 9 -6.20 8.70 28.34
C ASP A 9 -5.21 7.52 28.37
N LEU A 10 -4.00 7.75 27.85
CA LEU A 10 -2.94 6.73 27.81
C LEU A 10 -2.45 6.30 29.21
N LYS A 11 -2.48 7.18 30.21
CA LYS A 11 -1.98 6.89 31.56
C LYS A 11 -2.90 5.92 32.29
N ASP A 12 -4.21 6.09 32.12
CA ASP A 12 -5.20 5.27 32.79
C ASP A 12 -5.53 3.98 32.00
N LEU A 13 -5.21 3.92 30.71
CA LEU A 13 -5.56 2.81 29.81
C LEU A 13 -5.08 1.45 30.34
N ARG A 14 -3.85 1.39 30.87
CA ARG A 14 -3.29 0.15 31.44
C ARG A 14 -4.17 -0.42 32.54
N ALA A 15 -4.57 0.40 33.51
CA ALA A 15 -5.37 -0.05 34.64
C ALA A 15 -6.73 -0.62 34.19
N TYR A 16 -7.38 0.06 33.23
CA TYR A 16 -8.66 -0.39 32.69
C TYR A 16 -8.55 -1.69 31.89
N LEU A 17 -7.53 -1.83 31.03
CA LEU A 17 -7.32 -3.05 30.25
C LEU A 17 -7.00 -4.24 31.14
N LEU A 18 -6.12 -4.10 32.13
CA LEU A 18 -5.81 -5.15 33.10
C LEU A 18 -7.07 -5.60 33.85
N SER A 19 -7.92 -4.66 34.29
CA SER A 19 -9.19 -5.00 34.93
C SER A 19 -10.12 -5.78 33.99
N LEU A 20 -10.19 -5.41 32.72
CA LEU A 20 -11.03 -6.10 31.73
C LEU A 20 -10.49 -7.49 31.40
N PHE A 21 -9.19 -7.66 31.20
CA PHE A 21 -8.61 -8.97 30.90
C PHE A 21 -8.89 -9.98 32.01
N LYS A 22 -8.71 -9.59 33.27
CA LYS A 22 -8.96 -10.46 34.42
C LYS A 22 -10.42 -10.85 34.54
N LYS A 23 -11.32 -9.87 34.42
CA LYS A 23 -12.75 -10.09 34.62
C LYS A 23 -13.39 -10.84 33.46
N GLU A 24 -13.05 -10.46 32.23
CA GLU A 24 -13.77 -10.89 31.03
C GLU A 24 -13.06 -12.03 30.29
N TRP A 25 -11.73 -12.13 30.38
CA TRP A 25 -10.95 -13.24 29.79
C TRP A 25 -10.50 -14.27 30.83
N VAL A 26 -10.79 -14.04 32.12
CA VAL A 26 -10.57 -14.99 33.23
C VAL A 26 -9.10 -15.44 33.31
N ILE A 27 -8.18 -14.47 33.29
CA ILE A 27 -6.73 -14.71 33.40
C ILE A 27 -6.13 -14.09 34.66
N SER A 28 -4.95 -14.58 35.08
CA SER A 28 -4.27 -14.08 36.28
C SER A 28 -3.75 -12.65 36.11
N ASP A 29 -3.45 -11.99 37.24
CA ASP A 29 -2.80 -10.68 37.24
C ASP A 29 -1.46 -10.70 36.49
N GLU A 30 -0.66 -11.76 36.62
CA GLU A 30 0.64 -11.85 35.95
C GLU A 30 0.47 -11.93 34.42
N ILE A 31 -0.47 -12.74 33.93
CA ILE A 31 -0.72 -12.87 32.49
C ILE A 31 -1.30 -11.57 31.93
N ALA A 32 -2.24 -10.94 32.65
CA ALA A 32 -2.80 -9.65 32.24
C ALA A 32 -1.74 -8.54 32.17
N ALA A 33 -0.79 -8.52 33.12
CA ALA A 33 0.34 -7.60 33.09
C ALA A 33 1.28 -7.90 31.92
N SER A 34 1.68 -9.16 31.72
CA SER A 34 2.55 -9.57 30.59
C SER A 34 1.95 -9.21 29.23
N ILE A 35 0.65 -9.44 29.00
CA ILE A 35 -0.02 -9.03 27.76
C ILE A 35 0.17 -7.53 27.51
N TYR A 36 -0.01 -6.69 28.54
CA TYR A 36 0.14 -5.25 28.37
C TYR A 36 1.60 -4.85 28.19
N ASP A 37 2.45 -5.26 29.13
CA ASP A 37 3.82 -4.79 29.28
C ASP A 37 4.77 -5.37 28.22
N ASP A 38 4.48 -6.57 27.67
CA ASP A 38 5.32 -7.22 26.67
C ASP A 38 4.80 -7.04 25.23
N VAL A 39 3.51 -6.68 25.05
CA VAL A 39 2.89 -6.58 23.71
C VAL A 39 2.24 -5.23 23.48
N LEU A 40 1.30 -4.82 24.34
CA LEU A 40 0.47 -3.64 24.07
C LEU A 40 1.23 -2.32 24.25
N VAL A 41 2.25 -2.28 25.11
CA VAL A 41 3.04 -1.07 25.37
C VAL A 41 3.68 -0.54 24.08
N ASP A 42 4.22 -1.43 23.24
CA ASP A 42 4.86 -1.06 21.97
C ASP A 42 3.88 -0.39 20.98
N TYR A 43 2.61 -0.77 21.05
CA TYR A 43 1.55 -0.15 20.27
C TYR A 43 1.12 1.18 20.86
N PHE A 44 0.87 1.20 22.17
CA PHE A 44 0.29 2.37 22.82
C PHE A 44 1.27 3.53 22.99
N ASP A 45 2.56 3.23 23.16
CA ASP A 45 3.62 4.25 23.26
C ASP A 45 3.86 5.00 21.95
N LYS A 46 3.42 4.46 20.81
CA LYS A 46 3.47 5.16 19.53
C LYS A 46 2.42 6.27 19.40
N PHE A 47 1.36 6.30 20.20
CA PHE A 47 0.35 7.36 20.09
C PHE A 47 0.83 8.72 20.60
N LEU A 48 0.34 9.79 19.98
CA LEU A 48 0.55 11.17 20.45
C LEU A 48 -0.11 11.39 21.84
N PRO A 49 0.45 12.27 22.70
CA PRO A 49 -0.11 12.52 24.04
C PRO A 49 -1.56 13.06 24.07
N ALA A 50 -2.00 13.68 22.97
CA ALA A 50 -3.35 14.22 22.81
C ALA A 50 -4.41 13.13 22.54
N ILE A 51 -3.99 11.89 22.29
CA ILE A 51 -4.90 10.78 21.98
C ILE A 51 -5.71 10.37 23.21
N ARG A 52 -6.98 10.10 22.99
CA ARG A 52 -7.92 9.54 23.96
C ARG A 52 -8.54 8.26 23.42
N PHE A 53 -8.92 7.40 24.33
CA PHE A 53 -9.41 6.06 24.03
C PHE A 53 -10.85 5.90 24.52
N VAL A 54 -11.64 5.19 23.71
CA VAL A 54 -12.94 4.64 24.12
C VAL A 54 -12.83 3.12 24.07
N VAL A 55 -12.88 2.48 25.24
CA VAL A 55 -12.76 1.03 25.39
C VAL A 55 -14.14 0.43 25.56
N GLU A 56 -14.49 -0.53 24.71
CA GLU A 56 -15.81 -1.17 24.66
C GLU A 56 -15.71 -2.70 24.81
N PHE A 57 -16.53 -3.27 25.70
CA PHE A 57 -16.73 -4.70 25.86
C PHE A 57 -18.20 -5.02 26.25
N PRO A 58 -18.83 -6.09 25.75
CA PRO A 58 -18.33 -7.02 24.74
C PRO A 58 -18.38 -6.42 23.33
N TYR A 59 -17.31 -6.58 22.55
CA TYR A 59 -17.29 -6.25 21.13
C TYR A 59 -17.32 -7.53 20.27
N VAL A 60 -18.16 -7.54 19.24
CA VAL A 60 -18.24 -8.65 18.27
C VAL A 60 -17.45 -8.27 17.03
N ASP A 61 -16.17 -8.67 17.00
CA ASP A 61 -15.35 -8.47 15.80
C ASP A 61 -15.64 -9.53 14.75
N ARG A 62 -15.87 -9.09 13.50
CA ARG A 62 -16.21 -9.98 12.39
C ARG A 62 -15.08 -10.96 12.05
N VAL A 63 -13.83 -10.52 12.12
CA VAL A 63 -12.65 -11.33 11.73
C VAL A 63 -12.38 -12.37 12.81
N TYR A 64 -12.30 -11.96 14.07
CA TYR A 64 -12.10 -12.89 15.17
C TYR A 64 -13.27 -13.85 15.34
N ARG A 65 -14.52 -13.40 15.15
CA ARG A 65 -15.70 -14.26 15.30
C ARG A 65 -15.71 -15.41 14.29
N ASP A 66 -15.19 -15.16 13.08
CA ASP A 66 -14.99 -16.19 12.07
C ASP A 66 -13.97 -17.23 12.50
N SER A 67 -12.78 -16.82 12.96
CA SER A 67 -11.77 -17.71 13.56
C SER A 67 -12.31 -18.46 14.78
N TYR A 68 -13.14 -17.81 15.60
CA TYR A 68 -13.73 -18.41 16.79
C TYR A 68 -14.59 -19.62 16.44
N TYR A 69 -15.59 -19.46 15.57
CA TYR A 69 -16.51 -20.56 15.24
C TYR A 69 -15.92 -21.62 14.33
N SER A 70 -14.96 -21.24 13.48
CA SER A 70 -14.29 -22.19 12.59
C SER A 70 -13.21 -23.02 13.31
N TYR A 71 -12.70 -22.54 14.45
CA TYR A 71 -11.59 -23.19 15.15
C TYR A 71 -11.69 -23.17 16.68
N TYR A 72 -11.63 -22.01 17.33
CA TYR A 72 -11.49 -21.93 18.79
C TYR A 72 -12.66 -22.58 19.56
N SER A 73 -13.88 -22.54 19.02
CA SER A 73 -15.06 -23.18 19.64
C SER A 73 -14.99 -24.71 19.65
N THR A 74 -14.04 -25.30 18.92
CA THR A 74 -13.79 -26.75 18.91
C THR A 74 -12.74 -27.19 19.93
N LYS A 75 -12.03 -26.25 20.56
CA LYS A 75 -11.02 -26.53 21.58
C LYS A 75 -11.67 -26.85 22.93
N LEU A 76 -10.97 -27.64 23.74
CA LEU A 76 -11.38 -27.93 25.12
C LEU A 76 -11.32 -26.70 26.03
N GLY A 77 -10.35 -25.81 25.79
CA GLY A 77 -10.18 -24.58 26.56
C GLY A 77 -11.32 -23.58 26.33
N ASP A 78 -11.67 -22.81 27.36
CA ASP A 78 -12.71 -21.79 27.28
C ASP A 78 -12.15 -20.50 26.68
N TYR A 79 -12.35 -20.29 25.38
CA TYR A 79 -11.99 -19.05 24.70
C TYR A 79 -13.21 -18.12 24.68
N ASN A 80 -13.02 -16.86 25.11
CA ASN A 80 -14.10 -15.89 25.01
C ASN A 80 -14.39 -15.55 23.53
N LYS A 81 -15.65 -15.55 23.12
CA LYS A 81 -16.04 -15.20 21.74
C LYS A 81 -16.05 -13.69 21.46
N ASN A 82 -15.98 -12.87 22.49
CA ASN A 82 -16.06 -11.41 22.43
C ASN A 82 -14.69 -10.76 22.63
N CYS A 83 -14.44 -9.72 21.85
CA CYS A 83 -13.24 -8.92 21.89
C CYS A 83 -13.43 -7.67 22.76
N ILE A 84 -12.33 -6.99 23.04
CA ILE A 84 -12.32 -5.61 23.49
C ILE A 84 -12.03 -4.74 22.27
N LYS A 85 -12.77 -3.65 22.10
CA LYS A 85 -12.46 -2.64 21.07
C LYS A 85 -11.92 -1.38 21.74
N VAL A 86 -10.81 -0.87 21.22
CA VAL A 86 -10.21 0.39 21.63
C VAL A 86 -10.34 1.35 20.46
N SER A 87 -11.26 2.31 20.57
CA SER A 87 -11.42 3.40 19.61
C SER A 87 -10.54 4.58 19.97
N ILE A 88 -9.97 5.23 18.96
CA ILE A 88 -8.89 6.21 19.08
C ILE A 88 -9.41 7.55 18.57
N PHE A 89 -9.25 8.60 19.38
CA PHE A 89 -9.59 9.96 19.00
C PHE A 89 -8.47 10.92 19.35
N GLU A 90 -8.35 11.96 18.54
CA GLU A 90 -7.57 13.15 18.85
C GLU A 90 -8.40 14.09 19.74
N ASN A 91 -7.83 14.58 20.84
CA ASN A 91 -8.47 15.46 21.83
C ASN A 91 -9.44 14.77 22.79
N ALA A 92 -9.92 15.56 23.76
CA ALA A 92 -10.82 15.10 24.81
C ALA A 92 -12.20 14.70 24.26
N ILE A 93 -12.76 13.64 24.84
CA ILE A 93 -14.09 13.11 24.54
C ILE A 93 -14.89 13.03 25.84
N GLN A 94 -16.17 13.33 25.78
CA GLN A 94 -17.14 13.12 26.85
C GLN A 94 -18.23 12.15 26.41
N GLU A 95 -18.84 11.44 27.37
CA GLU A 95 -19.90 10.47 27.07
C GLU A 95 -21.10 11.11 26.34
N GLY A 96 -21.45 12.35 26.70
CA GLY A 96 -22.52 13.11 26.05
C GLY A 96 -22.27 13.46 24.58
N ASP A 97 -21.01 13.47 24.13
CA ASP A 97 -20.66 13.84 22.75
C ASP A 97 -21.27 12.88 21.72
N PHE A 98 -21.55 11.64 22.12
CA PHE A 98 -22.16 10.60 21.27
C PHE A 98 -23.69 10.70 21.18
N ARG A 99 -24.31 11.76 21.70
CA ARG A 99 -25.78 11.90 21.77
C ARG A 99 -26.30 13.17 21.08
N GLU A 100 -25.42 14.05 20.62
CA GLU A 100 -25.76 15.33 20.00
C GLU A 100 -25.16 15.40 18.59
N ASN A 101 -25.96 15.70 17.56
CA ASN A 101 -25.53 15.64 16.15
C ASN A 101 -24.30 16.53 15.87
N ASP A 102 -24.29 17.78 16.32
CA ASP A 102 -23.18 18.71 16.11
C ASP A 102 -21.87 18.22 16.76
N LYS A 103 -21.98 17.46 17.84
CA LYS A 103 -20.82 16.85 18.52
C LYS A 103 -20.39 15.57 17.81
N ILE A 104 -21.33 14.78 17.30
CA ILE A 104 -21.04 13.58 16.49
C ILE A 104 -20.24 13.96 15.23
N GLU A 105 -20.57 15.06 14.57
CA GLU A 105 -19.79 15.55 13.42
C GLU A 105 -18.34 15.91 13.82
N LYS A 106 -18.15 16.54 14.98
CA LYS A 106 -16.81 16.82 15.53
C LYS A 106 -16.07 15.53 15.90
N LEU A 107 -16.75 14.53 16.48
CA LEU A 107 -16.18 13.23 16.76
C LEU A 107 -15.63 12.58 15.49
N GLN A 108 -16.35 12.65 14.36
CA GLN A 108 -15.86 12.13 13.09
C GLN A 108 -14.57 12.81 12.62
N GLN A 109 -14.44 14.13 12.79
CA GLN A 109 -13.22 14.87 12.42
C GLN A 109 -12.02 14.48 13.30
N HIS A 110 -12.28 14.05 14.53
CA HIS A 110 -11.28 13.68 15.53
C HIS A 110 -11.06 12.18 15.64
N TYR A 111 -11.87 11.36 14.97
CA TYR A 111 -11.73 9.91 14.99
C TYR A 111 -10.49 9.50 14.19
N ARG A 112 -9.60 8.75 14.85
CA ARG A 112 -8.32 8.28 14.28
C ARG A 112 -8.28 6.76 14.15
N GLY A 113 -9.43 6.11 14.30
CA GLY A 113 -9.60 4.69 14.02
C GLY A 113 -9.75 3.84 15.27
N PHE A 114 -9.36 2.58 15.18
CA PHE A 114 -9.57 1.60 16.24
C PHE A 114 -8.56 0.45 16.21
N MET A 115 -8.47 -0.24 17.33
CA MET A 115 -7.79 -1.51 17.51
C MET A 115 -8.72 -2.49 18.21
N VAL A 116 -8.75 -3.74 17.72
CA VAL A 116 -9.45 -4.84 18.38
C VAL A 116 -8.44 -5.68 19.14
N LEU A 117 -8.72 -5.95 20.41
CA LEU A 117 -8.00 -6.92 21.23
C LEU A 117 -8.83 -8.21 21.31
N ARG A 118 -8.27 -9.30 20.81
CA ARG A 118 -8.87 -10.63 20.80
C ARG A 118 -8.37 -11.48 21.98
N PRO A 119 -9.20 -12.37 22.54
CA PRO A 119 -8.84 -13.26 23.65
C PRO A 119 -8.03 -14.48 23.17
N THR A 120 -6.95 -14.25 22.43
CA THR A 120 -6.01 -15.29 21.97
C THR A 120 -4.65 -15.00 22.59
N ILE A 121 -4.41 -15.55 23.77
CA ILE A 121 -3.23 -15.22 24.58
C ILE A 121 -2.03 -16.06 24.11
N PRO A 122 -0.84 -15.48 23.93
CA PRO A 122 -0.47 -14.07 24.16
C PRO A 122 -0.75 -13.12 22.96
N TYR A 123 -1.11 -13.64 21.79
CA TYR A 123 -1.33 -12.89 20.55
C TYR A 123 -2.64 -12.10 20.48
N VAL A 124 -2.80 -11.10 21.35
CA VAL A 124 -4.07 -10.40 21.56
C VAL A 124 -4.40 -9.34 20.50
N ILE A 125 -3.44 -8.92 19.68
CA ILE A 125 -3.69 -7.89 18.66
C ILE A 125 -4.49 -8.49 17.50
N GLY A 126 -5.72 -8.01 17.33
CA GLY A 126 -6.58 -8.33 16.20
C GLY A 126 -6.62 -7.20 15.18
N ARG A 127 -7.72 -7.17 14.42
CA ARG A 127 -7.99 -6.16 13.41
C ARG A 127 -7.86 -4.73 13.96
N SER A 128 -7.04 -3.91 13.31
CA SER A 128 -6.92 -2.48 13.55
C SER A 128 -6.92 -1.70 12.24
N VAL A 129 -7.40 -0.47 12.33
CA VAL A 129 -7.27 0.56 11.29
C VAL A 129 -6.95 1.83 12.05
N ILE A 130 -5.72 2.32 11.90
CA ILE A 130 -5.20 3.46 12.65
C ILE A 130 -4.78 4.54 11.65
N ASP A 131 -5.24 5.76 11.83
CA ASP A 131 -4.77 6.92 11.08
C ASP A 131 -3.33 7.24 11.51
N PRO A 132 -2.34 7.26 10.60
CA PRO A 132 -0.96 7.62 10.93
C PRO A 132 -0.80 8.96 11.65
N ASN A 133 -1.72 9.91 11.46
CA ASN A 133 -1.68 11.20 12.14
C ASN A 133 -1.88 11.08 13.67
N ALA A 134 -2.35 9.93 14.18
CA ALA A 134 -2.41 9.67 15.61
C ALA A 134 -1.08 9.20 16.21
N LEU A 135 -0.10 8.87 15.37
CA LEU A 135 1.16 8.25 15.78
C LEU A 135 2.30 9.28 15.81
N LYS A 136 3.25 9.06 16.72
CA LYS A 136 4.57 9.68 16.72
C LYS A 136 5.38 9.10 15.57
N GLY A 137 6.26 9.92 14.99
CA GLY A 137 7.23 9.48 14.00
C GLY A 137 7.31 10.40 12.79
N GLU A 138 8.07 9.95 11.80
CA GLU A 138 8.24 10.65 10.54
C GLU A 138 6.99 10.56 9.67
N LYS A 139 6.75 11.59 8.86
CA LYS A 139 5.66 11.60 7.89
C LYS A 139 6.00 10.71 6.69
N PHE A 140 5.00 10.02 6.18
CA PHE A 140 5.13 9.16 5.00
C PHE A 140 3.90 9.25 4.10
N LEU A 141 4.09 8.82 2.85
CA LEU A 141 3.06 8.73 1.84
C LEU A 141 2.64 7.27 1.71
N HIS A 142 1.35 6.99 1.67
CA HIS A 142 0.86 5.62 1.65
C HIS A 142 -0.53 5.52 1.05
N VAL A 143 -0.87 4.31 0.64
CA VAL A 143 -2.26 3.99 0.30
C VAL A 143 -3.11 3.90 1.56
N THR A 144 -4.32 4.47 1.48
CA THR A 144 -5.29 4.50 2.59
C THR A 144 -6.67 4.15 2.07
N SER A 145 -7.54 3.67 2.96
CA SER A 145 -8.94 3.43 2.67
C SER A 145 -9.83 3.82 3.85
N SER A 146 -11.15 3.70 3.67
CA SER A 146 -12.17 4.10 4.64
C SER A 146 -12.92 2.88 5.16
N TYR A 147 -13.10 2.80 6.48
CA TYR A 147 -13.69 1.65 7.15
C TYR A 147 -14.81 2.09 8.10
N PRO A 148 -16.03 1.57 7.95
CA PRO A 148 -17.10 1.87 8.89
C PRO A 148 -16.76 1.28 10.27
N ALA A 149 -16.98 2.06 11.30
CA ALA A 149 -16.82 1.67 12.69
C ALA A 149 -18.00 2.21 13.52
N THR A 150 -18.34 1.54 14.62
CA THR A 150 -19.33 2.05 15.58
C THR A 150 -18.67 2.27 16.92
N VAL A 151 -18.90 3.42 17.54
CA VAL A 151 -18.38 3.76 18.88
C VAL A 151 -19.53 4.31 19.70
N ASN A 152 -19.80 3.69 20.85
CA ASN A 152 -20.87 4.09 21.76
C ASN A 152 -22.22 4.34 21.05
N GLY A 153 -22.56 3.45 20.09
CA GLY A 153 -23.79 3.51 19.29
C GLY A 153 -23.78 4.43 18.07
N VAL A 154 -22.73 5.23 17.87
CA VAL A 154 -22.59 6.16 16.73
C VAL A 154 -21.75 5.55 15.62
N ARG A 155 -22.19 5.67 14.37
CA ARG A 155 -21.40 5.26 13.20
C ARG A 155 -20.40 6.33 12.83
N LEU A 156 -19.13 5.94 12.78
CA LEU A 156 -17.99 6.75 12.35
C LEU A 156 -17.23 6.03 11.24
N THR A 157 -16.32 6.72 10.60
CA THR A 157 -15.46 6.19 9.52
C THR A 157 -14.01 6.33 9.94
N ALA A 158 -13.31 5.19 10.05
CA ALA A 158 -11.86 5.14 10.26
C ALA A 158 -11.13 5.24 8.92
N HIS A 159 -9.99 5.93 8.90
CA HIS A 159 -9.11 6.02 7.75
C HIS A 159 -7.74 5.42 8.10
N GLY A 160 -7.17 4.63 7.20
CA GLY A 160 -5.87 3.98 7.41
C GLY A 160 -5.71 2.73 6.55
N PHE A 161 -4.61 2.02 6.74
CA PHE A 161 -4.39 0.69 6.18
C PHE A 161 -4.73 -0.38 7.23
N PRO A 162 -5.36 -1.52 6.85
CA PRO A 162 -5.73 -2.58 7.78
C PRO A 162 -4.48 -3.31 8.31
N HIS A 163 -4.47 -3.58 9.60
CA HIS A 163 -3.41 -4.32 10.29
C HIS A 163 -4.03 -5.36 11.24
N SER A 164 -3.32 -6.44 11.50
CA SER A 164 -3.59 -7.43 12.55
C SER A 164 -2.30 -8.18 12.84
N SER A 165 -2.15 -8.72 14.05
CA SER A 165 -1.09 -9.70 14.30
C SER A 165 -1.56 -11.11 13.93
N GLN A 166 -0.62 -12.01 13.66
CA GLN A 166 -0.89 -13.46 13.59
C GLN A 166 -1.29 -14.01 14.96
N ASP A 167 -2.10 -15.09 14.99
CA ASP A 167 -2.38 -15.85 16.21
C ASP A 167 -1.65 -17.21 16.26
N THR A 168 -0.82 -17.50 15.25
CA THR A 168 -0.03 -18.74 15.09
C THR A 168 -0.87 -20.02 14.98
N GLU A 169 -2.20 -19.87 14.90
CA GLU A 169 -3.16 -20.96 15.03
C GLU A 169 -4.10 -20.97 13.82
N THR A 170 -4.89 -19.91 13.64
CA THR A 170 -5.77 -19.76 12.47
C THR A 170 -5.10 -18.99 11.34
N ILE A 171 -4.23 -18.03 11.66
CA ILE A 171 -3.52 -17.21 10.68
C ILE A 171 -2.05 -17.06 11.07
N SER A 172 -1.16 -17.20 10.09
CA SER A 172 0.26 -16.81 10.17
C SER A 172 0.49 -15.47 9.46
N CYS A 173 1.75 -15.04 9.35
CA CYS A 173 2.12 -13.80 8.67
C CYS A 173 1.61 -13.72 7.21
N ALA A 174 1.62 -14.83 6.49
CA ALA A 174 1.20 -14.86 5.09
C ALA A 174 -0.33 -14.74 4.94
N GLU A 175 -1.13 -15.45 5.72
CA GLU A 175 -2.60 -15.28 5.72
C GLU A 175 -3.00 -13.89 6.21
N THR A 176 -2.28 -13.34 7.19
CA THR A 176 -2.49 -11.98 7.69
C THR A 176 -2.22 -10.95 6.60
N SER A 177 -1.15 -11.12 5.83
CA SER A 177 -0.83 -10.27 4.67
C SER A 177 -1.90 -10.36 3.57
N VAL A 178 -2.38 -11.57 3.25
CA VAL A 178 -3.50 -11.77 2.30
C VAL A 178 -4.77 -11.10 2.81
N TRP A 179 -5.10 -11.26 4.08
CA TRP A 179 -6.25 -10.62 4.71
C TRP A 179 -6.16 -9.08 4.60
N ALA A 180 -5.01 -8.49 4.92
CA ALA A 180 -4.81 -7.05 4.86
C ALA A 180 -4.97 -6.50 3.43
N ILE A 181 -4.40 -7.18 2.43
CA ILE A 181 -4.61 -6.85 1.01
C ILE A 181 -6.09 -6.92 0.64
N MET A 182 -6.77 -8.01 0.99
CA MET A 182 -8.20 -8.19 0.67
C MET A 182 -9.09 -7.15 1.37
N GLU A 183 -8.80 -6.83 2.62
CA GLU A 183 -9.52 -5.82 3.40
C GLU A 183 -9.28 -4.41 2.83
N TYR A 184 -8.08 -4.10 2.33
CA TYR A 184 -7.81 -2.87 1.59
C TYR A 184 -8.59 -2.81 0.27
N PHE A 185 -8.42 -3.79 -0.61
CA PHE A 185 -9.02 -3.74 -1.94
C PHE A 185 -10.56 -3.79 -1.90
N SER A 186 -11.15 -4.60 -1.03
CA SER A 186 -12.62 -4.70 -0.90
C SER A 186 -13.29 -3.45 -0.33
N SER A 187 -12.56 -2.64 0.44
CA SER A 187 -13.08 -1.35 0.92
C SER A 187 -12.99 -0.25 -0.13
N ARG A 188 -12.06 -0.36 -1.09
CA ARG A 188 -11.79 0.66 -2.11
C ARG A 188 -12.47 0.38 -3.46
N TYR A 189 -12.64 -0.88 -3.82
CA TYR A 189 -13.14 -1.28 -5.12
C TYR A 189 -14.27 -2.33 -5.00
N PRO A 190 -15.48 -2.05 -5.54
CA PRO A 190 -16.64 -2.92 -5.39
C PRO A 190 -16.50 -4.34 -5.96
N GLU A 191 -15.56 -4.56 -6.89
CA GLU A 191 -15.32 -5.87 -7.49
C GLU A 191 -14.68 -6.88 -6.52
N TYR A 192 -14.01 -6.42 -5.46
CA TYR A 192 -13.37 -7.30 -4.48
C TYR A 192 -14.25 -7.45 -3.23
N LYS A 193 -14.14 -8.60 -2.57
CA LYS A 193 -14.89 -8.91 -1.34
C LYS A 193 -13.92 -9.15 -0.18
N PRO A 194 -14.29 -8.82 1.07
CA PRO A 194 -13.45 -9.11 2.21
C PRO A 194 -13.18 -10.62 2.33
N ALA A 195 -11.93 -11.00 2.59
CA ALA A 195 -11.55 -12.41 2.78
C ALA A 195 -11.35 -12.72 4.26
N LEU A 196 -12.33 -13.37 4.89
CA LEU A 196 -12.22 -13.84 6.28
C LEU A 196 -11.18 -14.98 6.43
N PRO A 197 -10.57 -15.15 7.61
CA PRO A 197 -9.59 -16.19 7.89
C PRO A 197 -10.03 -17.60 7.43
N SER A 198 -11.25 -18.02 7.76
CA SER A 198 -11.79 -19.32 7.37
C SER A 198 -11.83 -19.53 5.86
N MET A 199 -12.16 -18.47 5.10
CA MET A 199 -12.20 -18.51 3.64
C MET A 199 -10.79 -18.59 3.05
N ILE A 200 -9.82 -17.86 3.59
CA ILE A 200 -8.41 -17.94 3.17
C ILE A 200 -7.89 -19.37 3.35
N ILE A 201 -8.11 -19.95 4.53
CA ILE A 201 -7.73 -21.33 4.84
C ILE A 201 -8.44 -22.32 3.89
N GLN A 202 -9.74 -22.15 3.65
CA GLN A 202 -10.51 -23.03 2.77
C GLN A 202 -10.00 -22.98 1.33
N THR A 203 -9.69 -21.78 0.82
CA THR A 203 -9.08 -21.60 -0.50
C THR A 203 -7.76 -22.36 -0.59
N LEU A 204 -6.88 -22.21 0.41
CA LEU A 204 -5.56 -22.84 0.42
C LEU A 204 -5.62 -24.37 0.55
N LYS A 205 -6.61 -24.92 1.25
CA LYS A 205 -6.84 -26.38 1.34
C LYS A 205 -7.01 -27.04 -0.03
N ALA A 206 -7.52 -26.34 -1.03
CA ALA A 206 -7.69 -26.89 -2.38
C ALA A 206 -6.36 -27.23 -3.09
N ARG A 207 -5.23 -26.69 -2.60
CA ARG A 207 -3.90 -26.90 -3.17
C ARG A 207 -2.84 -27.39 -2.19
N SER A 208 -3.18 -27.54 -0.92
CA SER A 208 -2.23 -27.98 0.09
C SER A 208 -2.25 -29.50 0.26
N ASN A 209 -1.07 -30.11 0.20
CA ASN A 209 -0.87 -31.51 0.57
C ASN A 209 -0.71 -31.68 2.09
N VAL A 210 -0.71 -30.58 2.85
CA VAL A 210 -0.53 -30.56 4.31
C VAL A 210 -1.71 -29.87 5.00
N ARG A 211 -1.84 -30.11 6.30
CA ARG A 211 -2.86 -29.47 7.13
C ARG A 211 -2.66 -27.94 7.09
N GLN A 212 -3.75 -27.16 7.12
CA GLN A 212 -3.72 -25.69 7.06
C GLN A 212 -4.12 -25.02 8.40
N ILE A 213 -4.42 -25.83 9.42
CA ILE A 213 -4.71 -25.38 10.78
C ILE A 213 -4.08 -26.39 11.75
N PRO A 214 -3.09 -26.05 12.58
CA PRO A 214 -2.42 -24.75 12.60
C PRO A 214 -1.71 -24.45 11.28
N SER A 215 -1.58 -23.18 10.92
CA SER A 215 -0.80 -22.77 9.74
C SER A 215 0.70 -22.82 10.06
N GLU A 216 1.50 -23.43 9.17
CA GLU A 216 2.97 -23.43 9.22
C GLU A 216 3.59 -22.30 8.37
N GLY A 217 2.78 -21.35 7.90
CA GLY A 217 3.18 -20.36 6.91
C GLY A 217 2.82 -20.76 5.48
N LEU A 218 2.97 -19.81 4.54
CA LEU A 218 2.70 -20.03 3.12
C LEU A 218 3.93 -19.71 2.27
N GLN A 219 4.14 -20.54 1.25
CA GLN A 219 5.03 -20.22 0.15
C GLN A 219 4.44 -19.11 -0.73
N THR A 220 5.28 -18.35 -1.41
CA THR A 220 4.89 -17.25 -2.29
C THR A 220 3.88 -17.69 -3.36
N GLU A 221 4.01 -18.92 -3.87
CA GLU A 221 3.08 -19.52 -4.84
C GLU A 221 1.69 -19.77 -4.25
N GLN A 222 1.60 -20.13 -2.97
CA GLN A 222 0.32 -20.31 -2.25
C GLN A 222 -0.35 -18.97 -1.99
N ILE A 223 0.42 -17.94 -1.64
CA ILE A 223 -0.08 -16.56 -1.51
C ILE A 223 -0.61 -16.07 -2.87
N GLY A 224 0.17 -16.27 -3.93
CA GLY A 224 -0.23 -15.90 -5.29
C GLY A 224 -1.50 -16.63 -5.76
N PHE A 225 -1.61 -17.93 -5.43
CA PHE A 225 -2.81 -18.72 -5.66
C PHE A 225 -4.03 -18.17 -4.92
N ALA A 226 -3.92 -17.89 -3.62
CA ALA A 226 -5.04 -17.34 -2.84
C ALA A 226 -5.54 -16.01 -3.42
N LEU A 227 -4.63 -15.08 -3.73
CA LEU A 227 -4.98 -13.80 -4.35
C LEU A 227 -5.67 -13.98 -5.72
N ARG A 228 -5.24 -14.96 -6.51
CA ARG A 228 -5.89 -15.27 -7.80
C ARG A 228 -7.32 -15.77 -7.63
N GLU A 229 -7.54 -16.68 -6.68
CA GLU A 229 -8.90 -17.17 -6.37
C GLU A 229 -9.81 -16.06 -5.83
N PHE A 230 -9.22 -15.01 -5.24
CA PHE A 230 -9.93 -13.81 -4.81
C PHE A 230 -10.11 -12.74 -5.91
N GLY A 231 -9.72 -13.04 -7.15
CA GLY A 231 -10.03 -12.23 -8.33
C GLY A 231 -8.88 -11.34 -8.82
N PHE A 232 -7.65 -11.49 -8.33
CA PHE A 232 -6.48 -10.80 -8.89
C PHE A 232 -5.85 -11.57 -10.06
N ALA A 233 -5.23 -10.84 -10.99
CA ALA A 233 -4.25 -11.38 -11.94
C ALA A 233 -2.85 -11.26 -11.31
N THR A 234 -2.63 -11.99 -10.22
CA THR A 234 -1.43 -11.87 -9.40
C THR A 234 -0.14 -12.15 -10.19
N LYS A 235 0.86 -11.27 -10.04
CA LYS A 235 2.22 -11.47 -10.57
C LYS A 235 3.21 -11.60 -9.42
N ILE A 236 4.07 -12.61 -9.49
CA ILE A 236 5.17 -12.83 -8.56
C ILE A 236 6.45 -12.40 -9.26
N TYR A 237 7.23 -11.54 -8.61
CA TYR A 237 8.55 -11.14 -9.07
C TYR A 237 9.59 -11.76 -8.15
N SER A 238 10.67 -12.29 -8.72
CA SER A 238 11.78 -12.87 -7.96
C SER A 238 13.08 -12.15 -8.25
N ARG A 239 13.87 -11.90 -7.19
CA ARG A 239 15.19 -11.28 -7.30
C ARG A 239 16.14 -12.10 -8.18
N SER A 240 16.03 -13.43 -8.12
CA SER A 240 16.84 -14.36 -8.92
C SER A 240 16.57 -14.27 -10.42
N GLU A 241 15.35 -13.93 -10.82
CA GLU A 241 14.95 -13.82 -12.23
C GLU A 241 15.31 -12.46 -12.82
N PHE A 242 15.08 -11.38 -12.07
CA PHE A 242 15.24 -10.01 -12.57
C PHE A 242 16.60 -9.38 -12.24
N GLY A 243 17.37 -9.95 -11.32
CA GLY A 243 18.59 -9.33 -10.79
C GLY A 243 18.32 -8.07 -9.98
N ASP A 244 19.33 -7.57 -9.27
CA ASP A 244 19.14 -6.58 -8.21
C ASP A 244 18.57 -5.24 -8.67
N ILE A 245 19.06 -4.71 -9.79
CA ILE A 245 18.70 -3.37 -10.27
C ILE A 245 17.26 -3.36 -10.80
N ALA A 246 16.94 -4.24 -11.75
CA ALA A 246 15.61 -4.29 -12.34
C ALA A 246 14.54 -4.71 -11.31
N PHE A 247 14.85 -5.66 -10.42
CA PHE A 247 13.95 -6.06 -9.35
C PHE A 247 13.63 -4.90 -8.39
N LYS A 248 14.65 -4.11 -7.98
CA LYS A 248 14.46 -2.91 -7.14
C LYS A 248 13.62 -1.84 -7.85
N ARG A 249 13.88 -1.59 -9.14
CA ARG A 249 13.09 -0.63 -9.94
C ARG A 249 11.63 -1.05 -10.06
N LEU A 250 11.37 -2.32 -10.35
CA LEU A 250 9.99 -2.85 -10.42
C LEU A 250 9.28 -2.70 -9.08
N PHE A 251 9.95 -3.05 -7.97
CA PHE A 251 9.42 -2.86 -6.62
C PHE A 251 9.04 -1.39 -6.38
N SER A 252 9.95 -0.46 -6.65
CA SER A 252 9.74 0.98 -6.45
C SER A 252 8.60 1.51 -7.33
N GLY A 253 8.57 1.14 -8.62
CA GLY A 253 7.54 1.57 -9.57
C GLY A 253 6.13 1.10 -9.20
N TYR A 254 5.97 -0.10 -8.63
CA TYR A 254 4.67 -0.53 -8.12
C TYR A 254 4.25 0.18 -6.83
N VAL A 255 5.20 0.52 -5.94
CA VAL A 255 4.90 1.39 -4.79
C VAL A 255 4.42 2.77 -5.25
N GLU A 256 5.12 3.40 -6.21
CA GLU A 256 4.71 4.68 -6.83
C GLU A 256 3.33 4.61 -7.49
N SER A 257 2.98 3.43 -7.97
CA SER A 257 1.66 3.15 -8.55
C SER A 257 0.53 3.05 -7.51
N GLY A 258 0.83 3.19 -6.22
CA GLY A 258 -0.16 3.04 -5.16
C GLY A 258 -0.73 1.61 -5.08
N MET A 259 0.10 0.61 -5.41
CA MET A 259 -0.24 -0.81 -5.29
C MET A 259 0.34 -1.35 -3.99
N PRO A 260 -0.47 -1.73 -2.99
CA PRO A 260 0.05 -2.47 -1.85
C PRO A 260 0.46 -3.87 -2.28
N MET A 261 1.63 -4.32 -1.86
CA MET A 261 2.23 -5.59 -2.29
C MET A 261 2.65 -6.44 -1.10
N ILE A 262 2.54 -7.75 -1.24
CA ILE A 262 3.10 -8.69 -0.25
C ILE A 262 4.57 -8.92 -0.61
N VAL A 263 5.44 -8.86 0.38
CA VAL A 263 6.89 -8.94 0.24
C VAL A 263 7.39 -10.11 1.08
N ALA A 264 8.10 -11.04 0.45
CA ALA A 264 8.76 -12.15 1.13
C ALA A 264 10.22 -11.78 1.40
N ILE A 265 10.58 -11.71 2.68
CA ILE A 265 11.95 -11.50 3.13
C ILE A 265 12.55 -12.80 3.62
N THR A 266 13.81 -13.06 3.27
CA THR A 266 14.55 -14.22 3.78
C THR A 266 16.02 -13.89 4.03
N ASN A 267 16.69 -14.75 4.81
CA ASN A 267 18.14 -14.71 4.98
C ASN A 267 18.75 -16.12 4.94
N ARG A 268 20.08 -16.20 5.15
CA ARG A 268 20.83 -17.48 5.19
C ARG A 268 20.66 -18.26 6.49
N LEU A 269 20.03 -17.66 7.52
CA LEU A 269 19.74 -18.29 8.81
C LEU A 269 18.35 -18.96 8.81
N ASN A 270 17.74 -19.14 7.64
CA ASN A 270 16.39 -19.68 7.46
C ASN A 270 15.27 -18.85 8.11
N ILE A 271 15.52 -17.56 8.36
CA ILE A 271 14.42 -16.63 8.64
C ILE A 271 13.66 -16.41 7.34
N ALA A 272 12.35 -16.57 7.40
CA ALA A 272 11.42 -16.25 6.32
C ALA A 272 10.21 -15.52 6.91
N HIS A 273 9.82 -14.41 6.30
CA HIS A 273 8.69 -13.61 6.76
C HIS A 273 7.95 -12.94 5.62
N ALA A 274 6.65 -12.72 5.79
CA ALA A 274 5.81 -12.01 4.84
C ALA A 274 5.38 -10.66 5.43
N LEU A 275 5.60 -9.60 4.66
CA LEU A 275 5.27 -8.22 5.00
C LEU A 275 4.36 -7.63 3.93
N VAL A 276 3.67 -6.52 4.21
CA VAL A 276 2.98 -5.73 3.19
C VAL A 276 3.63 -4.36 3.06
N VAL A 277 4.10 -3.99 1.86
CA VAL A 277 4.53 -2.62 1.56
C VAL A 277 3.35 -1.81 1.04
N ILE A 278 3.17 -0.59 1.55
CA ILE A 278 1.98 0.25 1.25
C ILE A 278 2.33 1.69 0.86
N GLY A 279 3.61 2.06 0.85
CA GLY A 279 4.01 3.45 0.69
C GLY A 279 5.49 3.68 0.91
N ARG A 280 5.87 4.95 1.08
CA ARG A 280 7.26 5.40 1.22
C ARG A 280 7.37 6.82 1.81
N THR A 281 8.56 7.22 2.21
CA THR A 281 8.83 8.60 2.66
C THR A 281 8.74 9.61 1.51
N PRO A 282 8.37 10.88 1.75
CA PRO A 282 8.39 11.93 0.72
C PRO A 282 9.77 12.07 0.05
N THR A 283 9.80 12.43 -1.23
CA THR A 283 11.06 12.63 -1.96
C THR A 283 11.61 14.02 -1.64
N THR A 284 12.89 14.10 -1.24
CA THR A 284 13.57 15.37 -0.98
C THR A 284 14.35 15.87 -2.19
N GLU A 285 14.66 17.16 -2.23
CA GLU A 285 15.50 17.74 -3.29
C GLU A 285 16.90 17.12 -3.31
N ASP A 286 17.49 16.88 -2.13
CA ASP A 286 18.81 16.23 -1.99
C ASP A 286 18.82 14.82 -2.60
N GLN A 287 17.72 14.06 -2.44
CA GLN A 287 17.58 12.74 -3.04
C GLN A 287 17.55 12.81 -4.57
N ILE A 288 16.94 13.84 -5.15
CA ILE A 288 16.90 14.08 -6.59
C ILE A 288 18.29 14.49 -7.10
N ASP A 289 19.01 15.33 -6.35
CA ASP A 289 20.37 15.72 -6.71
C ASP A 289 21.33 14.53 -6.73
N GLN A 290 21.23 13.67 -5.72
CA GLN A 290 22.09 12.50 -5.54
C GLN A 290 21.73 11.32 -6.46
N LEU A 291 20.68 11.44 -7.28
CA LEU A 291 20.32 10.39 -8.23
C LEU A 291 21.48 10.08 -9.18
N PRO A 292 21.89 8.81 -9.30
CA PRO A 292 22.88 8.40 -10.29
C PRO A 292 22.27 8.44 -11.69
N VAL A 293 23.12 8.68 -12.70
CA VAL A 293 22.72 8.51 -14.10
C VAL A 293 22.37 7.05 -14.32
N THR A 294 21.15 6.79 -14.80
CA THR A 294 20.62 5.46 -15.06
C THR A 294 21.44 4.75 -16.14
N THR A 295 21.94 3.56 -15.82
CA THR A 295 22.45 2.63 -16.83
C THR A 295 21.28 1.98 -17.58
N GLU A 296 21.22 2.20 -18.89
CA GLU A 296 20.23 1.60 -19.78
C GLU A 296 20.67 0.20 -20.22
N SER A 297 19.79 -0.79 -20.05
CA SER A 297 20.07 -2.18 -20.39
C SER A 297 19.70 -2.52 -21.83
N ASP A 298 18.76 -1.79 -22.44
CA ASP A 298 18.43 -1.94 -23.86
C ASP A 298 19.59 -1.38 -24.71
N PRO A 299 20.31 -2.21 -25.51
CA PRO A 299 21.49 -1.76 -26.24
C PRO A 299 21.21 -0.65 -27.25
N TYR A 300 20.03 -0.68 -27.88
CA TYR A 300 19.64 0.29 -28.89
C TYR A 300 19.32 1.65 -28.25
N LEU A 301 18.56 1.66 -27.16
CA LEU A 301 18.32 2.89 -26.39
C LEU A 301 19.62 3.45 -25.81
N ASN A 302 20.49 2.58 -25.30
CA ASN A 302 21.78 3.00 -24.77
C ASN A 302 22.65 3.65 -25.85
N GLU A 303 22.67 3.12 -27.08
CA GLU A 303 23.38 3.76 -28.19
C GLU A 303 22.87 5.18 -28.45
N ILE A 304 21.55 5.39 -28.51
CA ILE A 304 20.96 6.72 -28.71
C ILE A 304 21.33 7.66 -27.56
N ILE A 305 21.27 7.18 -26.31
CA ILE A 305 21.64 7.94 -25.12
C ILE A 305 23.10 8.41 -25.21
N GLN A 306 24.03 7.51 -25.57
CA GLN A 306 25.45 7.82 -25.71
C GLN A 306 25.72 8.78 -26.87
N GLN A 307 25.14 8.53 -28.05
CA GLN A 307 25.30 9.38 -29.23
C GLN A 307 24.80 10.81 -28.99
N LYS A 308 23.68 10.96 -28.28
CA LYS A 308 23.11 12.28 -27.93
C LYS A 308 23.71 12.88 -26.65
N GLY A 309 24.53 12.14 -25.91
CA GLY A 309 25.06 12.58 -24.60
C GLY A 309 23.97 12.84 -23.55
N ILE A 310 22.89 12.06 -23.57
CA ILE A 310 21.75 12.22 -22.65
C ILE A 310 22.13 11.72 -21.26
N SER A 311 21.76 12.48 -20.22
CA SER A 311 21.79 12.02 -18.83
C SER A 311 20.39 11.62 -18.40
N LEU A 312 20.13 10.31 -18.35
CA LEU A 312 18.84 9.74 -17.95
C LEU A 312 18.81 9.49 -16.44
N PHE A 313 17.72 9.86 -15.77
CA PHE A 313 17.47 9.63 -14.35
C PHE A 313 16.10 8.98 -14.17
N ASP A 314 16.06 7.83 -13.50
CA ASP A 314 14.82 7.11 -13.21
C ASP A 314 14.35 7.41 -11.78
N ASN A 315 13.09 7.82 -11.63
CA ASN A 315 12.45 8.00 -10.33
C ASN A 315 12.60 6.78 -9.40
N ASP A 316 12.64 5.58 -9.97
CA ASP A 316 12.69 4.35 -9.22
C ASP A 316 14.08 4.03 -8.66
N ASP A 317 15.12 4.76 -9.10
CA ASP A 317 16.47 4.69 -8.55
C ASP A 317 16.65 5.54 -7.29
N ILE A 318 15.67 6.39 -6.95
CA ILE A 318 15.74 7.22 -5.73
C ILE A 318 15.80 6.32 -4.50
N ASN A 319 16.75 6.61 -3.63
CA ASN A 319 16.97 5.85 -2.40
C ASN A 319 16.02 6.31 -1.29
N ARG A 320 14.98 5.51 -1.01
CA ARG A 320 13.89 5.85 -0.09
C ARG A 320 13.74 4.84 1.05
N GLN A 321 13.00 5.24 2.08
CA GLN A 321 12.39 4.31 3.02
C GLN A 321 10.96 4.00 2.56
N PHE A 322 10.54 2.77 2.77
CA PHE A 322 9.25 2.22 2.43
C PHE A 322 8.44 1.94 3.69
N VAL A 323 7.12 2.08 3.59
CA VAL A 323 6.18 1.87 4.70
C VAL A 323 5.71 0.43 4.66
N PHE A 324 6.09 -0.35 5.67
CA PHE A 324 5.69 -1.74 5.83
C PHE A 324 4.63 -1.91 6.92
N ILE A 325 3.73 -2.85 6.67
CA ILE A 325 2.84 -3.46 7.66
C ILE A 325 3.43 -4.84 7.96
N ASP A 326 3.84 -5.02 9.21
CA ASP A 326 4.39 -6.25 9.77
C ASP A 326 3.41 -6.72 10.86
N ASP A 327 3.13 -8.01 10.94
CA ASP A 327 2.20 -8.57 11.91
C ASP A 327 2.83 -8.78 13.30
N ASN A 328 4.16 -8.77 13.39
CA ASN A 328 4.89 -8.95 14.65
C ASN A 328 5.01 -7.68 15.48
N ILE A 329 4.79 -6.50 14.88
CA ILE A 329 5.04 -5.21 15.53
C ILE A 329 4.00 -4.15 15.10
N PRO A 330 3.90 -2.99 15.76
CA PRO A 330 2.89 -2.01 15.40
C PRO A 330 2.98 -1.53 13.94
N PRO A 331 1.87 -1.10 13.32
CA PRO A 331 1.83 -0.78 11.89
C PRO A 331 2.73 0.42 11.52
N TYR A 332 2.94 0.57 10.20
CA TYR A 332 3.63 1.71 9.58
C TYR A 332 5.12 1.81 9.88
N GLN A 333 5.86 0.74 9.63
CA GLN A 333 7.30 0.66 9.87
C GLN A 333 8.07 1.19 8.67
N LEU A 334 8.96 2.15 8.89
CA LEU A 334 9.80 2.73 7.85
C LEU A 334 11.10 1.93 7.72
N GLN A 335 11.29 1.25 6.60
CA GLN A 335 12.44 0.40 6.34
C GLN A 335 13.05 0.70 4.97
N ARG A 336 14.36 0.45 4.80
CA ARG A 336 14.98 0.57 3.47
C ARG A 336 14.78 -0.71 2.70
N TYR A 337 14.77 -0.62 1.37
CA TYR A 337 14.72 -1.79 0.49
C TYR A 337 15.84 -2.81 0.79
N ASP A 338 17.05 -2.31 1.06
CA ASP A 338 18.24 -3.13 1.30
C ASP A 338 18.32 -3.69 2.74
N SER A 339 17.53 -3.13 3.67
CA SER A 339 17.41 -3.54 5.08
C SER A 339 15.93 -3.61 5.52
N PRO A 340 15.13 -4.55 4.98
CA PRO A 340 13.68 -4.59 5.18
C PRO A 340 13.24 -5.06 6.59
N ALA A 341 14.18 -5.42 7.45
CA ALA A 341 13.95 -5.99 8.77
C ALA A 341 14.77 -5.28 9.87
N GLU A 342 15.23 -4.05 9.61
CA GLU A 342 16.09 -3.29 10.53
C GLU A 342 15.38 -3.01 11.86
N HIS A 343 14.05 -2.84 11.85
CA HIS A 343 13.23 -2.61 13.06
C HIS A 343 13.33 -3.69 14.12
N TYR A 344 13.67 -4.93 13.76
CA TYR A 344 13.81 -6.00 14.74
C TYR A 344 15.00 -5.78 15.68
N ASN A 345 15.94 -4.89 15.34
CA ASN A 345 17.15 -4.60 16.13
C ASN A 345 17.89 -5.87 16.57
N ASN A 346 17.86 -6.89 15.71
CA ASN A 346 18.38 -8.23 15.98
C ASN A 346 19.37 -8.62 14.87
N ALA A 347 20.54 -9.13 15.28
CA ALA A 347 21.62 -9.51 14.38
C ALA A 347 21.17 -10.56 13.34
N ASP A 348 20.31 -11.50 13.72
CA ASP A 348 19.82 -12.54 12.83
C ASP A 348 18.96 -11.93 11.71
N TRP A 349 18.09 -10.97 12.05
CA TRP A 349 17.21 -10.29 11.11
C TRP A 349 17.91 -9.29 10.21
N SER A 350 19.05 -8.72 10.63
CA SER A 350 19.81 -7.70 9.86
C SER A 350 20.26 -8.15 8.46
N SER A 351 20.41 -9.45 8.27
CA SER A 351 20.82 -10.06 7.00
C SER A 351 19.65 -10.38 6.07
N CYS A 352 18.41 -10.13 6.48
CA CYS A 352 17.23 -10.35 5.65
C CYS A 352 17.25 -9.45 4.41
N ARG A 353 16.79 -10.00 3.29
CA ARG A 353 16.64 -9.29 2.03
C ARG A 353 15.28 -9.61 1.42
N ILE A 354 14.77 -8.69 0.62
CA ILE A 354 13.60 -8.95 -0.20
C ILE A 354 14.01 -9.92 -1.31
N ASN A 355 13.40 -11.10 -1.32
CA ASN A 355 13.67 -12.13 -2.32
C ASN A 355 12.58 -12.19 -3.38
N GLN A 356 11.32 -12.00 -2.97
CA GLN A 356 10.17 -11.98 -3.85
C GLN A 356 9.17 -10.92 -3.39
N PHE A 357 8.40 -10.39 -4.33
CA PHE A 357 7.20 -9.63 -4.01
C PHE A 357 6.06 -10.02 -4.94
N ILE A 358 4.84 -9.82 -4.47
CA ILE A 358 3.60 -10.28 -5.09
C ILE A 358 2.72 -9.06 -5.31
N VAL A 359 2.39 -8.80 -6.57
CA VAL A 359 1.58 -7.66 -7.00
C VAL A 359 0.15 -8.12 -7.26
N PRO A 360 -0.85 -7.66 -6.49
CA PRO A 360 -2.27 -7.98 -6.70
C PRO A 360 -2.85 -7.12 -7.84
N MET A 361 -2.52 -7.45 -9.09
CA MET A 361 -2.99 -6.70 -10.27
C MET A 361 -4.46 -6.99 -10.59
N HIS A 362 -5.17 -6.01 -11.15
CA HIS A 362 -6.53 -6.23 -11.65
C HIS A 362 -6.52 -7.14 -12.89
N GLN A 363 -7.55 -7.97 -13.08
CA GLN A 363 -7.65 -8.99 -14.15
C GLN A 363 -7.51 -8.50 -15.60
N LYS A 364 -7.55 -7.19 -15.80
CA LYS A 364 -7.47 -6.54 -17.12
C LYS A 364 -6.14 -5.81 -17.33
N MET A 365 -5.26 -5.82 -16.34
CA MET A 365 -3.91 -5.26 -16.46
C MET A 365 -3.01 -6.35 -17.04
N TYR A 366 -2.79 -6.32 -18.35
CA TYR A 366 -1.94 -7.27 -19.05
C TYR A 366 -0.53 -6.73 -19.24
N LEU A 367 -0.35 -5.40 -19.20
CA LEU A 367 0.94 -4.76 -19.34
C LEU A 367 1.61 -4.51 -17.98
N GLU A 368 2.80 -5.09 -17.80
CA GLU A 368 3.60 -4.97 -16.59
C GLU A 368 4.46 -3.69 -16.57
N ALA A 369 4.85 -3.25 -15.36
CA ALA A 369 5.59 -1.99 -15.14
C ALA A 369 6.89 -1.87 -15.97
N GLY A 370 7.67 -2.96 -16.05
CA GLY A 370 8.94 -2.98 -16.78
C GLY A 370 8.74 -2.68 -18.26
N PHE A 371 7.80 -3.37 -18.90
CA PHE A 371 7.45 -3.16 -20.31
C PHE A 371 6.84 -1.78 -20.57
N ALA A 372 5.97 -1.29 -19.67
CA ALA A 372 5.42 0.05 -19.80
C ALA A 372 6.53 1.12 -19.77
N LYS A 373 7.51 0.98 -18.88
CA LYS A 373 8.66 1.89 -18.83
C LYS A 373 9.54 1.80 -20.07
N GLU A 374 9.83 0.60 -20.56
CA GLU A 374 10.54 0.42 -21.83
C GLU A 374 9.80 1.08 -22.99
N CYS A 375 8.47 0.96 -23.05
CA CYS A 375 7.65 1.61 -24.05
C CYS A 375 7.79 3.13 -24.01
N VAL A 376 7.65 3.75 -22.84
CA VAL A 376 7.83 5.20 -22.68
C VAL A 376 9.22 5.64 -23.15
N LYS A 377 10.28 4.92 -22.77
CA LYS A 377 11.66 5.23 -23.21
C LYS A 377 11.81 5.09 -24.72
N LYS A 378 11.28 4.02 -25.33
CA LYS A 378 11.32 3.81 -26.79
C LYS A 378 10.57 4.90 -27.54
N LEU A 379 9.37 5.25 -27.09
CA LEU A 379 8.58 6.33 -27.70
C LEU A 379 9.30 7.68 -27.60
N LEU A 380 9.88 8.00 -26.43
CA LEU A 380 10.59 9.26 -26.22
C LEU A 380 11.88 9.34 -27.04
N LEU A 381 12.75 8.34 -26.96
CA LEU A 381 14.12 8.40 -27.50
C LEU A 381 14.20 8.06 -28.99
N ASN A 382 13.33 7.18 -29.48
CA ASN A 382 13.29 6.76 -30.88
C ASN A 382 12.25 7.52 -31.70
N GLY A 383 11.30 8.17 -31.03
CA GLY A 383 10.27 8.96 -31.70
C GLY A 383 10.81 10.25 -32.30
N ASP A 384 9.94 10.96 -33.00
CA ASP A 384 10.26 12.23 -33.67
C ASP A 384 10.30 13.43 -32.71
N TYR A 385 10.56 13.19 -31.42
CA TYR A 385 10.60 14.24 -30.41
C TYR A 385 11.93 15.00 -30.44
N PRO A 386 11.91 16.34 -30.27
CA PRO A 386 13.11 17.18 -30.35
C PRO A 386 13.96 17.12 -29.07
N ILE A 387 14.69 16.02 -28.89
CA ILE A 387 15.64 15.85 -27.77
C ILE A 387 16.99 16.45 -28.17
N GLN A 388 17.43 17.47 -27.42
CA GLN A 388 18.70 18.16 -27.66
C GLN A 388 19.90 17.32 -27.16
N TYR A 389 21.07 17.53 -27.76
CA TYR A 389 22.32 16.94 -27.28
C TYR A 389 22.64 17.43 -25.87
N GLY A 390 23.12 16.55 -25.00
CA GLY A 390 23.44 16.88 -23.62
C GLY A 390 22.22 17.07 -22.71
N SER A 391 21.02 16.70 -23.16
CA SER A 391 19.80 16.87 -22.36
C SER A 391 19.83 16.05 -21.08
N GLU A 392 19.32 16.65 -20.01
CA GLU A 392 18.92 15.94 -18.81
C GLU A 392 17.48 15.42 -18.97
N ILE A 393 17.25 14.14 -18.67
CA ILE A 393 15.92 13.54 -18.73
C ILE A 393 15.65 12.79 -17.43
N PHE A 394 14.63 13.23 -16.71
CA PHE A 394 14.06 12.53 -15.56
C PHE A 394 12.79 11.81 -16.01
N ILE A 395 12.69 10.50 -15.76
CA ILE A 395 11.52 9.69 -16.10
C ILE A 395 10.82 9.16 -14.85
N ARG A 396 9.50 9.31 -14.80
CA ARG A 396 8.63 8.71 -13.79
C ARG A 396 7.52 7.92 -14.48
N VAL A 397 7.43 6.62 -14.19
CA VAL A 397 6.40 5.75 -14.78
C VAL A 397 5.61 5.05 -13.68
N PHE A 398 4.29 5.18 -13.71
CA PHE A 398 3.39 4.56 -12.72
C PHE A 398 2.05 4.21 -13.36
N ILE A 399 1.28 3.32 -12.74
CA ILE A 399 -0.08 3.00 -13.15
C ILE A 399 -1.10 3.71 -12.27
N THR A 400 -2.21 4.13 -12.87
CA THR A 400 -3.38 4.63 -12.15
C THR A 400 -4.66 4.31 -12.91
N SER A 401 -5.82 4.62 -12.32
CA SER A 401 -7.09 4.48 -13.05
C SER A 401 -7.32 5.69 -13.95
N SER A 402 -7.82 5.47 -15.16
CA SER A 402 -8.15 6.56 -16.09
C SER A 402 -9.16 7.53 -15.49
N ARG A 403 -10.09 7.06 -14.65
CA ARG A 403 -11.03 7.90 -13.92
C ARG A 403 -10.33 8.84 -12.94
N SER A 404 -9.39 8.32 -12.14
CA SER A 404 -8.62 9.13 -11.18
C SER A 404 -7.73 10.13 -11.89
N TYR A 405 -7.09 9.72 -12.99
CA TYR A 405 -6.23 10.60 -13.77
C TYR A 405 -7.01 11.72 -14.47
N LYS A 406 -8.17 11.39 -15.06
CA LYS A 406 -9.05 12.40 -15.66
C LYS A 406 -9.65 13.36 -14.64
N ASP A 407 -10.07 12.88 -13.46
CA ASP A 407 -10.55 13.77 -12.37
C ASP A 407 -9.43 14.72 -11.90
N TYR A 408 -8.19 14.22 -11.79
CA TYR A 408 -7.02 15.06 -11.54
C TYR A 408 -6.83 16.12 -12.63
N LEU A 409 -6.73 15.71 -13.90
CA LEU A 409 -6.50 16.62 -15.01
C LEU A 409 -7.61 17.67 -15.12
N ALA A 410 -8.87 17.29 -14.89
CA ALA A 410 -10.01 18.21 -14.91
C ALA A 410 -9.87 19.34 -13.86
N ARG A 411 -9.27 19.05 -12.70
CA ARG A 411 -9.04 20.02 -11.62
C ARG A 411 -7.73 20.79 -11.77
N ASP A 412 -6.73 20.19 -12.40
CA ASP A 412 -5.44 20.83 -12.64
C ASP A 412 -5.56 22.00 -13.63
N THR A 413 -4.90 23.12 -13.32
CA THR A 413 -4.92 24.33 -14.15
C THR A 413 -3.58 24.61 -14.82
N SER A 414 -2.58 23.73 -14.65
CA SER A 414 -1.23 23.91 -15.16
C SER A 414 -1.08 23.40 -16.59
N LEU A 415 -1.78 22.32 -16.95
CA LEU A 415 -1.79 21.80 -18.31
C LEU A 415 -2.55 22.72 -19.27
N GLN A 416 -2.00 22.93 -20.47
CA GLN A 416 -2.62 23.78 -21.50
C GLN A 416 -4.07 23.34 -21.80
N PRO A 417 -5.05 24.27 -21.86
CA PRO A 417 -6.46 23.93 -22.04
C PRO A 417 -6.75 23.03 -23.24
N ASP A 418 -6.16 23.30 -24.42
CA ASP A 418 -6.42 22.50 -25.63
C ASP A 418 -5.93 21.05 -25.50
N VAL A 419 -4.73 20.86 -24.94
CA VAL A 419 -4.16 19.52 -24.70
C VAL A 419 -4.94 18.79 -23.62
N LYS A 420 -5.31 19.51 -22.54
CA LYS A 420 -6.14 18.98 -21.45
C LYS A 420 -7.49 18.49 -21.98
N GLU A 421 -8.21 19.32 -22.73
CA GLU A 421 -9.50 18.95 -23.32
C GLU A 421 -9.35 17.78 -24.30
N PHE A 422 -8.27 17.75 -25.09
CA PHE A 422 -7.97 16.60 -25.94
C PHE A 422 -7.90 15.30 -25.12
N ILE A 423 -7.03 15.25 -24.09
CA ILE A 423 -6.82 14.05 -23.26
C ILE A 423 -8.11 13.64 -22.51
N LEU A 424 -8.86 14.60 -21.98
CA LEU A 424 -10.12 14.33 -21.27
C LEU A 424 -11.16 13.65 -22.17
N ASN A 425 -11.15 13.94 -23.48
CA ASN A 425 -12.07 13.38 -24.46
C ASN A 425 -11.60 12.04 -25.07
N ILE A 426 -10.34 11.61 -24.87
CA ILE A 426 -9.86 10.31 -25.36
C ILE A 426 -10.52 9.16 -24.57
N ALA A 427 -11.04 8.14 -25.26
CA ALA A 427 -11.47 6.91 -24.60
C ALA A 427 -10.26 6.16 -24.03
N MET A 428 -10.31 5.76 -22.76
CA MET A 428 -9.22 5.07 -22.09
C MET A 428 -9.71 3.77 -21.42
N PRO A 429 -8.89 2.73 -21.36
CA PRO A 429 -9.16 1.57 -20.51
C PRO A 429 -9.27 1.99 -19.04
N LYS A 430 -9.73 1.06 -18.18
CA LYS A 430 -9.85 1.32 -16.73
C LYS A 430 -8.52 1.72 -16.09
N PHE A 431 -7.42 1.10 -16.52
CA PHE A 431 -6.07 1.36 -16.01
C PHE A 431 -5.15 1.78 -17.15
N ILE A 432 -4.31 2.76 -16.86
CA ILE A 432 -3.36 3.35 -17.80
C ILE A 432 -2.00 3.51 -17.11
N TRP A 433 -0.92 3.27 -17.85
CA TRP A 433 0.41 3.67 -17.43
C TRP A 433 0.65 5.11 -17.85
N ILE A 434 1.18 5.90 -16.93
CA ILE A 434 1.55 7.30 -17.13
C ILE A 434 3.07 7.39 -17.08
N GLY A 435 3.67 7.94 -18.14
CA GLY A 435 5.07 8.32 -18.20
C GLY A 435 5.21 9.84 -18.17
N GLU A 436 5.66 10.39 -17.04
CA GLU A 436 5.97 11.81 -16.91
C GLU A 436 7.47 12.02 -17.16
N ILE A 437 7.78 12.94 -18.06
CA ILE A 437 9.15 13.30 -18.42
C ILE A 437 9.44 14.71 -17.92
N SER A 438 10.59 14.87 -17.28
CA SER A 438 11.04 16.12 -16.69
C SER A 438 12.57 16.24 -16.77
N ASP A 439 13.14 17.18 -16.01
CA ASP A 439 14.55 17.23 -15.61
C ASP A 439 14.61 17.34 -14.08
N LYS A 440 15.79 17.25 -13.47
CA LYS A 440 15.93 17.33 -12.00
C LYS A 440 15.40 18.65 -11.45
N SER A 441 15.58 19.76 -12.18
CA SER A 441 15.18 21.09 -11.71
C SER A 441 13.67 21.25 -11.67
N ASP A 442 12.97 20.86 -12.73
CA ASP A 442 11.51 20.88 -12.82
C ASP A 442 10.90 19.83 -11.87
N MET A 443 11.52 18.66 -11.71
CA MET A 443 11.02 17.61 -10.81
C MET A 443 11.05 18.04 -9.33
N LYS A 444 12.04 18.81 -8.88
CA LYS A 444 12.05 19.39 -7.52
C LYS A 444 10.86 20.32 -7.29
N LEU A 445 10.41 21.01 -8.35
CA LEU A 445 9.21 21.84 -8.36
C LEU A 445 7.92 21.04 -8.61
N LYS A 446 8.02 19.71 -8.75
CA LYS A 446 6.91 18.79 -9.07
C LYS A 446 6.26 19.11 -10.42
N LEU A 447 7.11 19.47 -11.39
CA LEU A 447 6.71 19.78 -12.76
C LEU A 447 7.24 18.71 -13.73
N ALA A 448 6.49 18.48 -14.79
CA ALA A 448 6.87 17.71 -15.96
C ALA A 448 6.61 18.52 -17.24
N HIS A 449 7.32 18.16 -18.31
CA HIS A 449 7.21 18.78 -19.63
C HIS A 449 7.15 17.73 -20.76
N GLY A 450 6.92 16.47 -20.39
CA GLY A 450 6.53 15.38 -21.28
C GLY A 450 5.52 14.46 -20.61
N LEU A 451 4.58 13.93 -21.38
CA LEU A 451 3.52 13.06 -20.93
C LEU A 451 3.28 11.93 -21.93
N PHE A 452 3.34 10.69 -21.46
CA PHE A 452 2.97 9.50 -22.20
C PHE A 452 1.85 8.79 -21.45
N ILE A 453 0.80 8.39 -22.17
CA ILE A 453 -0.32 7.60 -21.66
C ILE A 453 -0.35 6.31 -22.46
N ILE A 454 -0.19 5.18 -21.77
CA ILE A 454 -0.12 3.85 -22.36
C ILE A 454 -1.27 2.98 -21.82
N ASP A 455 -1.90 2.22 -22.70
CA ASP A 455 -2.95 1.26 -22.40
C ASP A 455 -2.38 0.10 -21.57
N ALA A 456 -2.89 -0.10 -20.35
CA ALA A 456 -2.44 -1.20 -19.49
C ALA A 456 -3.03 -2.57 -19.89
N THR A 457 -3.95 -2.59 -20.86
CA THR A 457 -4.69 -3.75 -21.37
C THR A 457 -4.21 -4.21 -22.75
N GLU A 458 -3.26 -3.51 -23.37
CA GLU A 458 -2.67 -3.93 -24.64
C GLU A 458 -1.17 -4.21 -24.44
N PRO A 459 -0.75 -5.48 -24.37
CA PRO A 459 0.66 -5.83 -24.21
C PRO A 459 1.47 -5.67 -25.51
N ASN A 460 0.82 -5.53 -26.66
CA ASN A 460 1.50 -5.36 -27.95
C ASN A 460 1.93 -3.90 -28.18
N PHE A 461 3.23 -3.69 -28.37
CA PHE A 461 3.83 -2.39 -28.65
C PHE A 461 4.04 -2.11 -30.14
N GLU A 462 3.80 -3.09 -31.01
CA GLU A 462 3.92 -2.89 -32.44
C GLU A 462 2.94 -1.83 -32.93
N ASN A 463 3.37 -1.03 -33.90
CA ASN A 463 2.55 0.00 -34.55
C ASN A 463 1.85 0.98 -33.58
N TYR A 464 2.45 1.22 -32.41
CA TYR A 464 1.92 2.13 -31.39
C TYR A 464 0.58 1.69 -30.79
N ASN A 465 0.22 0.40 -30.88
CA ASN A 465 -1.09 -0.11 -30.46
C ASN A 465 -1.43 0.18 -28.98
N SER A 466 -0.43 0.12 -28.10
CA SER A 466 -0.63 0.42 -26.68
C SER A 466 -0.52 1.92 -26.34
N MET A 467 -0.08 2.76 -27.27
CA MET A 467 0.04 4.20 -27.02
C MET A 467 -1.32 4.88 -27.14
N ILE A 468 -1.72 5.66 -26.13
CA ILE A 468 -2.94 6.47 -26.15
C ILE A 468 -2.59 7.92 -26.49
N PHE A 469 -1.53 8.43 -25.87
CA PHE A 469 -1.04 9.80 -26.04
C PHE A 469 0.46 9.83 -25.76
N GLY A 470 1.19 10.68 -26.46
CA GLY A 470 2.59 10.99 -26.16
C GLY A 470 2.90 12.42 -26.56
N GLY A 471 3.36 13.22 -25.62
CA GLY A 471 3.74 14.60 -25.86
C GLY A 471 5.05 14.90 -25.18
N TYR A 472 5.89 15.68 -25.84
CA TYR A 472 7.14 16.18 -25.27
C TYR A 472 7.49 17.51 -25.93
N LYS A 473 7.62 18.56 -25.11
CA LYS A 473 7.87 19.93 -25.57
C LYS A 473 6.89 20.35 -26.67
N ASP A 474 7.34 20.60 -27.89
CA ASP A 474 6.58 21.35 -28.90
C ASP A 474 5.60 20.52 -29.73
N SER A 475 5.38 19.25 -29.38
CA SER A 475 4.47 18.39 -30.13
C SER A 475 3.89 17.27 -29.29
N PHE A 476 2.72 16.79 -29.71
CA PHE A 476 2.18 15.53 -29.25
C PHE A 476 1.66 14.66 -30.41
N PHE A 477 1.64 13.37 -30.15
CA PHE A 477 1.33 12.29 -31.06
C PHE A 477 0.23 11.42 -30.44
N TYR A 478 -0.66 10.91 -31.27
CA TYR A 478 -1.68 9.95 -30.89
C TYR A 478 -2.01 9.02 -32.06
N PRO A 479 -2.46 7.77 -31.84
CA PRO A 479 -2.79 6.87 -32.94
C PRO A 479 -4.02 7.35 -33.74
N ASP A 480 -4.01 7.12 -35.05
CA ASP A 480 -5.13 7.40 -35.98
C ASP A 480 -6.32 6.43 -35.84
N GLY A 481 -6.24 5.46 -34.92
CA GLY A 481 -7.32 4.55 -34.53
C GLY A 481 -7.39 3.21 -35.28
N GLN A 482 -7.04 3.15 -36.58
CA GLN A 482 -7.08 1.89 -37.36
C GLN A 482 -5.87 1.67 -38.29
N GLY A 483 -5.02 2.68 -38.50
CA GLY A 483 -3.96 2.66 -39.51
C GLY A 483 -2.56 2.36 -38.97
N GLY A 484 -2.39 2.27 -37.65
CA GLY A 484 -1.06 2.08 -37.01
C GLY A 484 -0.12 3.28 -37.25
N LYS A 485 -0.67 4.44 -37.59
CA LYS A 485 0.09 5.67 -37.80
C LYS A 485 -0.15 6.65 -36.66
N LEU A 486 0.88 7.41 -36.35
CA LEU A 486 0.78 8.53 -35.43
C LEU A 486 0.30 9.78 -36.18
N VAL A 487 -0.71 10.43 -35.60
CA VAL A 487 -1.14 11.76 -35.98
C VAL A 487 -0.35 12.75 -35.12
N ILE A 488 0.23 13.76 -35.78
CA ILE A 488 1.02 14.81 -35.12
C ILE A 488 0.14 16.03 -34.90
N ASN A 489 0.24 16.62 -33.72
CA ASN A 489 -0.28 17.94 -33.41
C ASN A 489 0.87 18.81 -32.87
N THR A 490 1.02 20.02 -33.42
CA THR A 490 2.10 20.96 -33.10
C THR A 490 1.76 21.91 -31.95
N LEU A 491 0.80 21.54 -31.10
CA LEU A 491 0.56 22.22 -29.83
C LEU A 491 1.66 21.86 -28.83
N SER A 492 2.31 22.88 -28.28
CA SER A 492 3.37 22.70 -27.29
C SER A 492 2.82 22.25 -25.94
N LEU A 493 3.32 21.12 -25.44
CA LEU A 493 3.19 20.68 -24.07
C LEU A 493 4.08 21.54 -23.16
N VAL A 494 3.51 22.62 -22.63
CA VAL A 494 4.13 23.46 -21.59
C VAL A 494 4.31 22.68 -20.29
N ARG A 495 5.12 23.22 -19.36
CA ARG A 495 5.28 22.64 -18.02
C ARG A 495 3.93 22.48 -17.32
N PHE A 496 3.72 21.33 -16.68
CA PHE A 496 2.51 21.00 -15.93
C PHE A 496 2.85 20.24 -14.64
N ASN A 497 1.94 20.25 -13.68
CA ASN A 497 2.07 19.55 -12.40
C ASN A 497 2.07 18.03 -12.61
N ILE A 498 2.95 17.32 -11.91
CA ILE A 498 2.93 15.85 -11.88
C ILE A 498 1.76 15.29 -11.06
N TYR A 499 1.32 14.09 -11.40
CA TYR A 499 0.23 13.41 -10.69
C TYR A 499 0.69 12.77 -9.37
N LEU A 500 0.03 13.13 -8.27
CA LEU A 500 0.41 12.73 -6.91
C LEU A 500 -0.61 11.82 -6.19
N ASN A 501 -1.80 11.62 -6.75
CA ASN A 501 -2.94 11.05 -6.00
C ASN A 501 -2.80 9.56 -5.67
N ASN A 502 -1.85 8.83 -6.25
CA ASN A 502 -1.64 7.40 -5.92
C ASN A 502 -1.21 7.21 -4.45
N LEU A 503 -0.30 8.06 -3.96
CA LEU A 503 0.21 8.05 -2.58
C LEU A 503 -0.12 9.34 -1.81
N ASN A 504 -0.82 10.28 -2.46
CA ASN A 504 -1.13 11.64 -1.96
C ASN A 504 0.11 12.50 -1.69
N GLY A 505 1.14 12.40 -2.53
CA GLY A 505 2.36 13.22 -2.43
C GLY A 505 3.46 12.78 -3.40
N PHE A 506 4.58 13.50 -3.34
CA PHE A 506 5.83 13.17 -4.05
C PHE A 506 6.99 13.06 -3.08
#